data_AF-A0AAC8UWI0-F1
#
_entry.id   AF-A0AAC8UWI0-F1
#
_cell.length_a   1.000
_cell.length_b   1.000
_cell.length_c   1.000
_cell.angle_alpha   90.00
_cell.angle_beta   90.00
_cell.angle_gamma   90.00
#
_symmetry.space_group_name_H-M   'P 1'
#
loop_
_entity.id
_entity.type
_entity.pdbx_description
1 polymer ?
#
loop_
_entity_poly.entity_id
_entity_poly.type
_entity_poly.pdbx_seq_one_letter_code
_entity_poly.pdbx_strand_id
1 'polypeptide(L)'
;MLSFLDMVNHYLGYINVSVKIKNRIYVILGALGDLYLFYIAVRYLQNGHPFWGLLILLVALIMIYFVYLNTVYYFTTKKAPFDISPKIEKLLHMKPKDADLEDTKPMVRGGRNIPANGYFDEKKILPGKLTSSATETASIQQLATRLQQNQLLQLDYSGLGDREIMEQTQRLGKPVYASGPGVLIPYFEMQTENNQLVVYAGINQAEKQRVGVVSTVGLQNVADVCDQFELYLANATLVGGPFKVLGRTNLIEQDNPFTVAVQLAYKHQSDDQPQEPLTTPTANTRVSRYDEPGTMSRTSRSAERDAGSDSDSEPMTRTSRYHH
;
A
#
# COMPACT_ATOMS: atom_id res chain seq x y z
N MET A 1 14.52 11.87 22.19
CA MET A 1 13.60 12.82 22.84
C MET A 1 12.30 12.78 22.07
N LEU A 2 11.25 12.20 22.65
CA LEU A 2 9.93 12.09 22.06
C LEU A 2 9.33 13.50 21.95
N SER A 3 9.50 14.14 20.79
CA SER A 3 8.86 15.42 20.51
C SER A 3 7.38 15.15 20.29
N PHE A 4 6.51 16.00 20.84
CA PHE A 4 5.08 15.96 20.60
C PHE A 4 4.75 15.95 19.09
N LEU A 5 5.59 16.58 18.26
CA LEU A 5 5.49 16.52 16.80
C LEU A 5 5.67 15.11 16.24
N ASP A 6 6.56 14.31 16.82
CA ASP A 6 6.86 12.95 16.36
C ASP A 6 5.71 12.00 16.71
N MET A 7 5.11 12.19 17.90
CA MET A 7 3.90 11.49 18.32
C MET A 7 2.69 11.83 17.43
N VAL A 8 2.48 13.11 17.11
CA VAL A 8 1.38 13.55 16.22
C VAL A 8 1.57 13.03 14.81
N ASN A 9 2.79 13.06 14.28
CA ASN A 9 3.09 12.55 12.94
C ASN A 9 2.86 11.03 12.86
N HIS A 10 3.20 10.30 13.92
CA HIS A 10 2.94 8.85 14.01
C HIS A 10 1.45 8.54 14.16
N TYR A 11 0.71 9.28 15.00
CA TYR A 11 -0.72 9.08 15.24
C TYR A 11 -1.58 9.44 14.01
N LEU A 12 -1.17 10.44 13.23
CA LEU A 12 -1.81 10.83 11.97
C LEU A 12 -1.38 9.94 10.78
N GLY A 13 -0.31 9.17 10.92
CA GLY A 13 0.11 8.15 9.96
C GLY A 13 -0.75 6.89 10.03
N TYR A 14 -1.21 6.51 11.23
CA TYR A 14 -1.91 5.25 11.48
C TYR A 14 -3.42 5.29 11.18
N ILE A 15 -4.02 6.48 11.20
CA ILE A 15 -5.41 6.67 10.79
C ILE A 15 -5.36 7.16 9.34
N ASN A 16 -6.07 6.48 8.42
CA ASN A 16 -6.21 6.91 7.02
C ASN A 16 -7.07 8.18 6.94
N VAL A 17 -6.49 9.28 7.39
CA VAL A 17 -7.09 10.60 7.51
C VAL A 17 -6.74 11.36 6.24
N SER A 18 -7.76 11.87 5.54
CA SER A 18 -7.56 12.63 4.31
C SER A 18 -6.56 13.77 4.53
N VAL A 19 -5.72 14.03 3.52
CA VAL A 19 -4.65 15.05 3.56
C VAL A 19 -5.18 16.42 4.03
N LYS A 20 -6.44 16.73 3.71
CA LYS A 20 -7.15 17.91 4.21
C LYS A 20 -7.20 18.01 5.74
N ILE A 21 -7.44 16.92 6.47
CA ILE A 21 -7.45 16.98 7.94
C ILE A 21 -6.03 17.15 8.49
N LYS A 22 -5.02 16.50 7.90
CA LYS A 22 -3.62 16.70 8.32
C LYS A 22 -3.21 18.16 8.17
N ASN A 23 -3.51 18.77 7.02
CA ASN A 23 -3.19 20.16 6.76
C ASN A 23 -3.99 21.11 7.67
N ARG A 24 -5.26 20.81 7.99
CA ARG A 24 -6.02 21.57 9.01
C ARG A 24 -5.37 21.56 10.39
N ILE A 25 -4.84 20.42 10.83
CA ILE A 25 -4.14 20.32 12.12
C ILE A 25 -2.87 21.18 12.10
N TYR A 26 -2.11 21.16 11.00
CA TYR A 26 -0.93 22.03 10.85
C TYR A 26 -1.26 23.52 10.88
N VAL A 27 -2.39 23.94 10.30
CA VAL A 27 -2.87 25.34 10.38
C VAL A 27 -3.20 25.73 11.81
N ILE A 28 -3.90 24.87 12.57
CA ILE A 28 -4.23 25.12 13.97
C ILE A 28 -2.95 25.23 14.81
N LEU A 29 -1.99 24.32 14.59
CA LEU A 29 -0.71 24.34 15.30
C LEU A 29 0.11 25.60 14.96
N GLY A 30 0.11 26.00 13.69
CA GLY A 30 0.73 27.25 13.23
C GLY A 30 0.09 28.49 13.86
N ALA A 31 -1.24 28.52 13.98
CA ALA A 31 -1.97 29.62 14.63
C ALA A 31 -1.60 29.75 16.13
N LEU A 32 -1.47 28.62 16.83
CA LEU A 32 -1.05 28.61 18.24
C LEU A 32 0.40 29.09 18.39
N GLY A 33 1.29 28.67 17.49
CA GLY A 33 2.68 29.14 17.45
C GLY A 33 2.79 30.64 17.17
N ASP A 34 1.98 31.16 16.25
CA ASP A 34 1.95 32.58 15.90
C ASP A 34 1.43 33.45 17.05
N LEU A 35 0.38 32.99 17.76
CA LEU A 35 -0.13 33.67 18.95
C LEU A 35 0.92 33.76 20.06
N TYR A 36 1.74 32.72 20.22
CA TYR A 36 2.87 32.73 21.15
C TYR A 36 4.00 33.68 20.69
N LEU A 37 4.31 33.70 19.39
CA LEU A 37 5.28 34.64 18.81
C LEU A 37 4.86 36.10 19.04
N PHE A 38 3.57 36.39 18.86
CA PHE A 38 2.99 37.70 19.14
C PHE A 38 3.11 38.08 20.63
N TYR A 39 2.85 37.14 21.53
CA TYR A 39 3.03 37.34 22.97
C TYR A 39 4.48 37.69 23.33
N ILE A 40 5.47 36.97 22.76
CA ILE A 40 6.89 37.26 22.96
C ILE A 40 7.23 38.65 22.43
N ALA A 41 6.73 39.03 21.26
CA ALA A 41 6.98 40.33 20.65
C ALA A 41 6.55 41.47 21.59
N VAL A 42 5.31 41.42 22.09
CA VAL A 42 4.79 42.43 23.03
C VAL A 42 5.62 42.48 24.31
N ARG A 43 6.05 41.32 24.82
CA ARG A 43 6.89 41.25 26.03
C ARG A 43 8.28 41.85 25.82
N TYR A 44 8.86 41.73 24.62
CA TYR A 44 10.12 42.38 24.26
C TYR A 44 9.99 43.91 24.16
N LEU A 45 8.85 44.42 23.66
CA LEU A 45 8.56 45.86 23.67
C LEU A 45 8.45 46.39 25.11
N GLN A 46 7.81 45.65 26.01
CA GLN A 46 7.66 46.03 27.42
C GLN A 46 8.99 45.96 28.20
N ASN A 47 9.88 45.05 27.84
CA ASN A 47 11.18 44.83 28.49
C ASN A 47 12.30 45.74 27.96
N GLY A 48 11.97 46.86 27.31
CA GLY A 48 12.95 47.87 26.90
C GLY A 48 13.83 47.50 25.71
N HIS A 49 13.48 46.47 24.94
CA HIS A 49 14.19 46.07 23.72
C HIS A 49 13.30 46.27 22.48
N PRO A 50 12.93 47.52 22.15
CA PRO A 50 11.91 47.83 21.16
C PRO A 50 12.30 47.41 19.74
N PHE A 51 13.59 47.46 19.38
CA PHE A 51 14.06 47.07 18.06
C PHE A 51 13.79 45.59 17.76
N TRP A 52 14.22 44.70 18.65
CA TRP A 52 14.00 43.25 18.51
C TRP A 52 12.54 42.88 18.66
N GLY A 53 11.83 43.54 19.58
CA GLY A 53 10.39 43.35 19.74
C GLY A 53 9.60 43.73 18.49
N LEU A 54 9.94 44.85 17.83
CA LEU A 54 9.28 45.32 16.62
C LEU A 54 9.60 44.43 15.40
N LEU A 55 10.83 43.90 15.33
CA LEU A 55 11.20 42.92 14.30
C LEU A 55 10.40 41.61 14.44
N ILE A 56 10.30 41.07 15.66
CA ILE A 56 9.53 39.85 15.94
C ILE A 56 8.03 40.10 15.70
N LEU A 57 7.52 41.29 16.07
CA LEU A 57 6.14 41.71 15.81
C LEU A 57 5.84 41.76 14.31
N LEU A 58 6.77 42.28 13.50
CA LEU A 58 6.65 42.29 12.04
C LEU A 58 6.56 40.86 11.48
N VAL A 59 7.40 39.95 11.96
CA VAL A 59 7.38 38.53 11.54
C VAL A 59 6.07 37.86 11.95
N ALA A 60 5.57 38.11 13.17
CA ALA A 60 4.27 37.62 13.62
C ALA A 60 3.13 38.13 12.72
N LEU A 61 3.18 39.41 12.31
CA LEU A 61 2.15 39.99 11.45
C LEU A 61 2.19 39.44 10.01
N ILE A 62 3.35 38.96 9.54
CA ILE A 62 3.46 38.24 8.27
C ILE A 62 2.91 36.82 8.43
N MET A 63 3.28 36.12 9.52
CA MET A 63 2.84 34.76 9.79
C MET A 63 1.32 34.68 10.03
N ILE A 64 0.73 35.62 10.76
CA ILE A 64 -0.74 35.68 10.97
C ILE A 64 -1.49 35.83 9.64
N TYR A 65 -0.92 36.54 8.68
CA TYR A 65 -1.48 36.67 7.34
C TYR A 65 -1.45 35.34 6.58
N PHE A 66 -0.36 34.57 6.68
CA PHE A 66 -0.30 33.21 6.12
C PHE A 66 -1.23 32.23 6.84
N VAL A 67 -1.35 32.30 8.16
CA VAL A 67 -2.30 31.50 8.94
C VAL A 67 -3.73 31.82 8.49
N TYR A 68 -4.06 33.08 8.25
CA TYR A 68 -5.35 33.50 7.72
C TYR A 68 -5.63 32.90 6.32
N LEU A 69 -4.69 33.03 5.37
CA LEU A 69 -4.85 32.45 4.03
C LEU A 69 -5.04 30.93 4.07
N ASN A 70 -4.22 30.24 4.88
CA ASN A 70 -4.34 28.79 5.07
C ASN A 70 -5.66 28.42 5.77
N THR A 71 -6.14 29.22 6.71
CA THR A 71 -7.43 28.99 7.38
C THR A 71 -8.57 29.09 6.38
N VAL A 72 -8.59 30.12 5.54
CA VAL A 72 -9.60 30.25 4.48
C VAL A 72 -9.50 29.09 3.48
N TYR A 73 -8.29 28.73 3.05
CA TYR A 73 -8.07 27.64 2.08
C TYR A 73 -8.50 26.25 2.61
N TYR A 74 -8.16 25.92 3.86
CA TYR A 74 -8.40 24.58 4.40
C TYR A 74 -9.75 24.42 5.11
N PHE A 75 -10.33 25.49 5.66
CA PHE A 75 -11.61 25.45 6.38
C PHE A 75 -12.79 26.04 5.59
N THR A 76 -12.56 26.78 4.51
CA THR A 76 -13.63 27.44 3.73
C THR A 76 -13.58 27.01 2.26
N THR A 77 -14.74 26.83 1.63
CA THR A 77 -14.88 26.51 0.18
C THR A 77 -14.79 27.73 -0.73
N LYS A 78 -14.45 28.91 -0.19
CA LYS A 78 -14.41 30.20 -0.90
C LYS A 78 -12.97 30.67 -1.05
N LYS A 79 -12.65 31.26 -2.20
CA LYS A 79 -11.34 31.91 -2.41
C LYS A 79 -11.21 33.14 -1.50
N ALA A 80 -10.07 33.29 -0.83
CA ALA A 80 -9.82 34.44 0.03
C ALA A 80 -9.77 35.73 -0.81
N PRO A 81 -10.39 36.84 -0.36
CA PRO A 81 -10.13 38.15 -0.96
C PRO A 81 -8.66 38.51 -0.65
N PHE A 82 -7.90 38.88 -1.69
CA PHE A 82 -6.46 39.19 -1.64
C PHE A 82 -5.50 38.01 -1.47
N ASP A 83 -5.67 36.95 -2.26
CA ASP A 83 -4.69 35.86 -2.36
C ASP A 83 -3.41 36.32 -3.12
N ILE A 84 -2.28 36.36 -2.41
CA ILE A 84 -0.96 36.71 -2.95
C ILE A 84 -0.20 35.46 -3.45
N SER A 85 -0.74 34.24 -3.24
CA SER A 85 -0.18 32.97 -3.76
C SER A 85 0.28 33.04 -5.21
N PRO A 86 -0.51 33.56 -6.18
CA PRO A 86 -0.08 33.59 -7.59
C PRO A 86 1.14 34.50 -7.85
N LYS A 87 1.40 35.49 -6.98
CA LYS A 87 2.59 36.35 -7.10
C LYS A 87 3.83 35.68 -6.50
N ILE A 88 3.65 34.92 -5.42
CA ILE A 88 4.72 34.14 -4.76
C ILE A 88 5.14 32.96 -5.65
N GLU A 89 4.17 32.26 -6.25
CA GLU A 89 4.39 31.18 -7.23
C GLU A 89 5.25 31.64 -8.41
N LYS A 90 4.94 32.83 -8.96
CA LYS A 90 5.67 33.41 -10.09
C LYS A 90 7.08 33.88 -9.72
N LEU A 91 7.28 34.34 -8.47
CA LEU A 91 8.58 34.79 -7.99
C LEU A 91 9.51 33.62 -7.63
N LEU A 92 8.95 32.54 -7.08
CA LEU A 92 9.73 31.39 -6.61
C LEU A 92 9.84 30.24 -7.63
N HIS A 93 9.23 30.38 -8.83
CA HIS A 93 9.14 29.31 -9.83
C HIS A 93 8.63 27.96 -9.27
N MET A 94 7.90 28.00 -8.15
CA MET A 94 7.31 26.82 -7.56
C MET A 94 5.94 26.64 -8.19
N LYS A 95 5.76 25.55 -8.94
CA LYS A 95 4.44 25.05 -9.29
C LYS A 95 3.68 24.76 -7.98
N PRO A 96 2.36 24.98 -7.92
CA PRO A 96 1.57 24.71 -6.72
C PRO A 96 1.82 23.27 -6.27
N LYS A 97 2.62 23.12 -5.22
CA LYS A 97 2.82 21.86 -4.52
C LYS A 97 1.63 21.74 -3.58
N ASP A 98 0.47 21.42 -4.16
CA ASP A 98 -0.73 20.84 -3.52
C ASP A 98 -1.92 20.91 -4.50
N ALA A 99 -1.83 20.08 -5.55
CA ALA A 99 -2.95 19.50 -6.30
C ALA A 99 -2.41 18.41 -7.25
N ASP A 100 -1.24 18.63 -7.86
CA ASP A 100 -0.69 17.72 -8.88
C ASP A 100 0.05 16.49 -8.31
N LEU A 101 0.38 16.47 -7.01
CA LEU A 101 1.01 15.30 -6.37
C LEU A 101 0.00 14.18 -6.04
N GLU A 102 -1.31 14.44 -6.15
CA GLU A 102 -2.32 13.38 -6.15
C GLU A 102 -2.60 12.83 -7.56
N ASP A 103 -2.37 13.62 -8.63
CA ASP A 103 -2.64 13.22 -10.03
C ASP A 103 -1.46 12.52 -10.73
N THR A 104 -0.26 12.47 -10.11
CA THR A 104 0.89 11.70 -10.64
C THR A 104 1.28 10.48 -9.81
N LYS A 105 0.43 10.02 -8.88
CA LYS A 105 0.39 8.59 -8.58
C LYS A 105 -0.35 7.91 -9.73
N PRO A 106 0.11 6.74 -10.24
CA PRO A 106 -0.70 5.97 -11.17
C PRO A 106 -2.07 5.80 -10.54
N MET A 107 -3.08 6.36 -11.19
CA MET A 107 -4.45 6.46 -10.73
C MET A 107 -5.07 5.06 -10.73
N VAL A 108 -4.68 4.22 -9.77
CA VAL A 108 -5.44 3.06 -9.33
C VAL A 108 -6.55 3.60 -8.42
N ARG A 109 -7.45 4.39 -9.01
CA ARG A 109 -8.69 4.82 -8.36
C ARG A 109 -9.74 3.72 -8.54
N GLY A 110 -9.36 2.50 -8.24
CA GLY A 110 -10.18 1.29 -8.30
C GLY A 110 -9.76 0.39 -7.16
N GLY A 111 -10.57 0.35 -6.11
CA GLY A 111 -10.28 -0.43 -4.91
C GLY A 111 -10.44 0.39 -3.65
N ARG A 112 -11.67 0.48 -3.16
CA ARG A 112 -11.90 0.49 -1.71
C ARG A 112 -11.05 -0.66 -1.16
N ASN A 113 -10.17 -0.39 -0.20
CA ASN A 113 -9.34 -1.37 0.51
C ASN A 113 -10.23 -2.39 1.25
N ILE A 114 -10.95 -3.23 0.51
CA ILE A 114 -11.70 -4.37 1.01
C ILE A 114 -10.75 -5.54 0.84
N PRO A 115 -10.29 -6.17 1.94
CA PRO A 115 -9.37 -7.29 1.86
C PRO A 115 -10.06 -8.42 1.12
N ALA A 116 -9.61 -8.67 -0.10
CA ALA A 116 -10.02 -9.80 -0.88
C ALA A 116 -9.05 -10.95 -0.58
N ASN A 117 -9.61 -12.11 -0.21
CA ASN A 117 -8.92 -13.37 0.06
C ASN A 117 -7.74 -13.36 1.06
N GLY A 118 -7.59 -12.32 1.88
CA GLY A 118 -6.56 -12.29 2.93
C GLY A 118 -6.13 -10.88 3.34
N TYR A 119 -5.33 -10.81 4.40
CA TYR A 119 -4.62 -9.60 4.81
C TYR A 119 -3.21 -9.65 4.21
N PHE A 120 -2.98 -8.88 3.16
CA PHE A 120 -1.68 -8.81 2.47
C PHE A 120 -1.01 -7.46 2.75
N ASP A 121 0.29 -7.48 3.03
CA ASP A 121 1.09 -6.24 3.08
C ASP A 121 1.20 -5.67 1.67
N GLU A 122 0.81 -4.41 1.48
CA GLU A 122 0.88 -3.69 0.20
C GLU A 122 2.31 -3.67 -0.39
N LYS A 123 3.35 -3.90 0.41
CA LYS A 123 4.74 -4.03 -0.07
C LYS A 123 5.05 -5.36 -0.74
N LYS A 124 4.21 -6.38 -0.54
CA LYS A 124 4.41 -7.74 -1.05
C LYS A 124 3.44 -8.10 -2.19
N ILE A 125 2.80 -7.11 -2.82
CA ILE A 125 1.93 -7.31 -3.99
C ILE A 125 2.59 -6.80 -5.27
N LEU A 126 2.49 -7.58 -6.34
CA LEU A 126 3.03 -7.28 -7.66
C LEU A 126 1.94 -7.38 -8.73
N PRO A 127 1.97 -6.53 -9.77
CA PRO A 127 1.02 -6.63 -10.87
C PRO A 127 1.27 -7.92 -11.66
N GLY A 128 0.22 -8.63 -12.04
CA GLY A 128 0.31 -9.80 -12.90
C GLY A 128 -0.42 -9.58 -14.23
N LYS A 129 0.05 -10.25 -15.28
CA LYS A 129 -0.67 -10.32 -16.56
C LYS A 129 -1.33 -11.68 -16.71
N LEU A 130 -2.53 -11.66 -17.26
CA LEU A 130 -3.23 -12.87 -17.69
C LEU A 130 -3.05 -13.07 -19.19
N THR A 131 -2.90 -14.32 -19.59
CA THR A 131 -3.09 -14.76 -20.97
C THR A 131 -4.43 -15.45 -21.04
N SER A 132 -5.31 -14.93 -21.89
CA SER A 132 -6.68 -15.42 -22.08
C SER A 132 -6.85 -15.94 -23.51
N SER A 133 -7.45 -17.11 -23.64
CA SER A 133 -7.93 -17.69 -24.90
C SER A 133 -9.21 -16.99 -25.38
N ALA A 134 -9.67 -17.35 -26.58
CA ALA A 134 -10.90 -16.79 -27.14
C ALA A 134 -12.15 -17.08 -26.28
N THR A 135 -12.22 -18.28 -25.68
CA THR A 135 -13.33 -18.66 -24.79
C THR A 135 -13.29 -17.88 -23.48
N GLU A 136 -12.11 -17.71 -22.88
CA GLU A 136 -11.94 -16.91 -21.66
C GLU A 136 -12.21 -15.42 -21.91
N THR A 137 -11.80 -14.90 -23.07
CA THR A 137 -12.13 -13.53 -23.47
C THR A 137 -13.63 -13.33 -23.56
N ALA A 138 -14.36 -14.30 -24.12
CA ALA A 138 -15.82 -14.28 -24.14
C ALA A 138 -16.42 -14.33 -22.71
N SER A 139 -15.86 -15.14 -21.81
CA SER A 139 -16.24 -15.16 -20.39
C SER A 139 -16.00 -13.81 -19.71
N ILE A 140 -14.89 -13.13 -20.00
CA ILE A 140 -14.62 -11.78 -19.49
C ILE A 140 -15.68 -10.78 -19.99
N GLN A 141 -16.06 -10.84 -21.27
CA GLN A 141 -17.13 -9.96 -21.79
C GLN A 141 -18.49 -10.25 -21.14
N GLN A 142 -18.80 -11.53 -20.88
CA GLN A 142 -20.00 -11.92 -20.15
C GLN A 142 -19.98 -11.40 -18.71
N LEU A 143 -18.82 -11.49 -18.03
CA LEU A 143 -18.64 -10.94 -16.69
C LEU A 143 -18.86 -9.43 -16.68
N ALA A 144 -18.29 -8.68 -17.63
CA ALA A 144 -18.51 -7.24 -17.76
C ALA A 144 -19.99 -6.89 -17.92
N THR A 145 -20.70 -7.63 -18.78
CA THR A 145 -22.15 -7.47 -18.99
C THR A 145 -22.93 -7.68 -17.69
N ARG A 146 -22.61 -8.75 -16.93
CA ARG A 146 -23.28 -9.01 -15.65
C ARG A 146 -22.97 -7.95 -14.60
N LEU A 147 -21.72 -7.47 -14.52
CA LEU A 147 -21.35 -6.40 -13.60
C LEU A 147 -22.10 -5.11 -13.92
N GLN A 148 -22.29 -4.78 -15.20
CA GLN A 148 -23.08 -3.63 -15.63
C GLN A 148 -24.57 -3.79 -15.27
N GLN A 149 -25.16 -4.97 -15.53
CA GLN A 149 -26.55 -5.28 -15.18
C GLN A 149 -26.81 -5.16 -13.67
N ASN A 150 -25.83 -5.53 -12.85
CA ASN A 150 -25.91 -5.43 -11.39
C ASN A 150 -25.45 -4.06 -10.84
N GLN A 151 -25.23 -3.07 -11.71
CA GLN A 151 -24.78 -1.71 -11.35
C GLN A 151 -23.43 -1.68 -10.61
N LEU A 152 -22.65 -2.76 -10.73
CA LEU A 152 -21.29 -2.87 -10.19
C LEU A 152 -20.25 -2.30 -11.15
N LEU A 153 -20.55 -2.20 -12.45
CA LEU A 153 -19.73 -1.51 -13.45
C LEU A 153 -20.52 -0.35 -14.05
N GLN A 154 -19.94 0.84 -14.01
CA GLN A 154 -20.49 2.05 -14.65
C GLN A 154 -19.55 2.49 -15.77
N LEU A 155 -20.11 2.73 -16.96
CA LEU A 155 -19.40 3.14 -18.16
C LEU A 155 -19.70 4.59 -18.48
N ASP A 156 -19.35 5.48 -17.54
CA ASP A 156 -19.67 6.91 -17.58
C ASP A 156 -18.42 7.80 -17.66
N TYR A 157 -17.27 7.23 -18.04
CA TYR A 157 -15.98 7.91 -18.11
C TYR A 157 -15.56 8.52 -16.76
N SER A 158 -15.91 7.86 -15.64
CA SER A 158 -15.71 8.38 -14.28
C SER A 158 -16.43 9.72 -14.03
N GLY A 159 -17.54 9.96 -14.74
CA GLY A 159 -18.33 11.18 -14.69
C GLY A 159 -17.79 12.34 -15.52
N LEU A 160 -16.74 12.13 -16.33
CA LEU A 160 -16.12 13.19 -17.13
C LEU A 160 -16.97 13.55 -18.35
N GLY A 161 -17.16 14.84 -18.57
CA GLY A 161 -17.78 15.36 -19.79
C GLY A 161 -16.82 15.37 -20.98
N ASP A 162 -17.35 15.43 -22.21
CA ASP A 162 -16.54 15.44 -23.45
C ASP A 162 -15.46 16.54 -23.47
N ARG A 163 -15.73 17.71 -22.90
CA ARG A 163 -14.73 18.78 -22.81
C ARG A 163 -13.55 18.39 -21.91
N GLU A 164 -13.81 17.77 -20.77
CA GLU A 164 -12.79 17.35 -19.81
C GLU A 164 -11.98 16.18 -20.39
N ILE A 165 -12.65 15.22 -21.03
CA ILE A 165 -12.01 14.12 -21.76
C ILE A 165 -11.07 14.67 -22.85
N MET A 166 -11.49 15.69 -23.59
CA MET A 166 -10.69 16.34 -24.62
C MET A 166 -9.44 17.01 -24.01
N GLU A 167 -9.60 17.80 -22.95
CA GLU A 167 -8.49 18.46 -22.25
C GLU A 167 -7.49 17.42 -21.67
N GLN A 168 -7.99 16.35 -21.07
CA GLN A 168 -7.16 15.28 -20.52
C GLN A 168 -6.39 14.52 -21.61
N THR A 169 -7.06 14.18 -22.70
CA THR A 169 -6.44 13.47 -23.81
C THR A 169 -5.37 14.33 -24.51
N GLN A 170 -5.59 15.65 -24.62
CA GLN A 170 -4.59 16.59 -25.14
C GLN A 170 -3.36 16.70 -24.24
N ARG A 171 -3.55 16.75 -22.92
CA ARG A 171 -2.44 16.89 -21.96
C ARG A 171 -1.64 15.60 -21.79
N LEU A 172 -2.31 14.46 -21.70
CA LEU A 172 -1.67 13.18 -21.36
C LEU A 172 -1.33 12.33 -22.59
N GLY A 173 -1.96 12.59 -23.74
CA GLY A 173 -1.82 11.78 -24.95
C GLY A 173 -2.35 10.35 -24.78
N LYS A 174 -3.18 10.09 -23.77
CA LYS A 174 -3.70 8.75 -23.43
C LYS A 174 -5.21 8.66 -23.68
N PRO A 175 -5.71 7.50 -24.13
CA PRO A 175 -7.15 7.27 -24.23
C PRO A 175 -7.82 7.33 -22.85
N VAL A 176 -9.09 7.74 -22.84
CA VAL A 176 -9.91 7.75 -21.63
C VAL A 176 -10.94 6.63 -21.73
N TYR A 177 -10.83 5.62 -20.87
CA TYR A 177 -11.75 4.47 -20.84
C TYR A 177 -13.04 4.82 -20.11
N ALA A 178 -14.16 4.32 -20.62
CA ALA A 178 -15.48 4.46 -20.01
C ALA A 178 -15.54 3.78 -18.64
N SER A 179 -14.80 2.67 -18.45
CA SER A 179 -14.64 1.98 -17.16
C SER A 179 -13.79 2.75 -16.14
N GLY A 180 -13.21 3.89 -16.54
CA GLY A 180 -12.19 4.58 -15.76
C GLY A 180 -11.00 3.68 -15.43
N PRO A 181 -10.48 3.69 -14.19
CA PRO A 181 -9.36 2.84 -13.76
C PRO A 181 -9.74 1.35 -13.63
N GLY A 182 -11.00 0.99 -13.87
CA GLY A 182 -11.53 -0.36 -13.72
C GLY A 182 -12.28 -0.56 -12.41
N VAL A 183 -12.94 -1.73 -12.31
CA VAL A 183 -13.73 -2.11 -11.15
C VAL A 183 -13.26 -3.42 -10.53
N LEU A 184 -13.23 -3.47 -9.21
CA LEU A 184 -12.93 -4.67 -8.45
C LEU A 184 -13.97 -5.75 -8.75
N ILE A 185 -13.50 -6.94 -9.13
CA ILE A 185 -14.39 -8.08 -9.34
C ILE A 185 -14.81 -8.63 -7.96
N PRO A 186 -16.11 -8.81 -7.68
CA PRO A 186 -16.58 -9.19 -6.35
C PRO A 186 -16.06 -10.55 -5.87
N TYR A 187 -16.01 -11.53 -6.77
CA TYR A 187 -15.46 -12.85 -6.49
C TYR A 187 -14.35 -13.18 -7.45
N PHE A 188 -13.21 -13.58 -6.91
CA PHE A 188 -12.12 -14.12 -7.68
C PHE A 188 -11.32 -15.12 -6.86
N GLU A 189 -10.70 -16.06 -7.54
CA GLU A 189 -9.83 -17.07 -6.94
C GLU A 189 -8.79 -17.51 -7.98
N MET A 190 -7.72 -18.10 -7.48
CA MET A 190 -6.70 -18.70 -8.31
C MET A 190 -6.56 -20.18 -7.93
N GLN A 191 -6.54 -21.04 -8.94
CA GLN A 191 -6.37 -22.47 -8.79
C GLN A 191 -5.16 -22.94 -9.60
N THR A 192 -4.49 -23.97 -9.13
CA THR A 192 -3.42 -24.63 -9.87
C THR A 192 -4.00 -25.77 -10.69
N GLU A 193 -4.02 -25.63 -12.02
CA GLU A 193 -4.48 -26.65 -12.96
C GLU A 193 -3.36 -26.94 -13.96
N ASN A 194 -3.00 -28.21 -14.18
CA ASN A 194 -1.96 -28.59 -15.13
C ASN A 194 -0.65 -27.80 -14.97
N ASN A 195 -0.24 -27.55 -13.72
CA ASN A 195 0.95 -26.76 -13.37
C ASN A 195 0.90 -25.28 -13.83
N GLN A 196 -0.30 -24.76 -14.07
CA GLN A 196 -0.57 -23.37 -14.44
C GLN A 196 -1.46 -22.72 -13.38
N LEU A 197 -1.20 -21.44 -13.10
CA LEU A 197 -2.03 -20.64 -12.20
C LEU A 197 -3.21 -20.06 -12.99
N VAL A 198 -4.37 -20.70 -12.84
CA VAL A 198 -5.61 -20.34 -13.52
C VAL A 198 -6.43 -19.42 -12.63
N VAL A 199 -6.90 -18.30 -13.19
CA VAL A 199 -7.75 -17.35 -12.48
C VAL A 199 -9.21 -17.55 -12.87
N TYR A 200 -10.05 -17.63 -11.84
CA TYR A 200 -11.50 -17.62 -11.95
C TYR A 200 -12.05 -16.32 -11.37
N ALA A 201 -13.05 -15.75 -12.03
CA ALA A 201 -13.68 -14.52 -11.59
C ALA A 201 -15.20 -14.53 -11.85
N GLY A 202 -15.96 -13.83 -11.02
CA GLY A 202 -17.42 -13.82 -11.05
C GLY A 202 -18.04 -12.76 -10.14
N ILE A 203 -19.37 -12.65 -10.17
CA ILE A 203 -20.12 -11.87 -9.17
C ILE A 203 -20.14 -12.60 -7.83
N ASN A 204 -20.13 -13.93 -7.86
CA ASN A 204 -20.13 -14.81 -6.70
C ASN A 204 -19.43 -16.13 -7.04
N GLN A 205 -19.26 -17.00 -6.04
CA GLN A 205 -18.59 -18.29 -6.19
C GLN A 205 -19.31 -19.26 -7.14
N ALA A 206 -20.65 -19.20 -7.21
CA ALA A 206 -21.45 -20.11 -8.03
C ALA A 206 -21.39 -19.76 -9.53
N GLU A 207 -21.18 -18.48 -9.85
CA GLU A 207 -21.16 -17.95 -11.21
C GLU A 207 -19.74 -17.66 -11.74
N LYS A 208 -18.71 -18.11 -11.02
CA LYS A 208 -17.32 -17.91 -11.42
C LYS A 208 -17.03 -18.59 -12.77
N GLN A 209 -16.29 -17.90 -13.62
CA GLN A 209 -15.84 -18.41 -14.91
C GLN A 209 -14.32 -18.30 -14.99
N ARG A 210 -13.72 -19.17 -15.80
CA ARG A 210 -12.28 -19.11 -16.11
C ARG A 210 -12.00 -17.86 -16.94
N VAL A 211 -11.10 -16.99 -16.47
CA VAL A 211 -10.79 -15.71 -17.13
C VAL A 211 -9.39 -15.65 -17.73
N GLY A 212 -8.48 -16.53 -17.31
CA GLY A 212 -7.13 -16.55 -17.88
C GLY A 212 -6.14 -17.36 -17.05
N VAL A 213 -4.94 -17.49 -17.60
CA VAL A 213 -3.78 -18.05 -16.91
C VAL A 213 -2.80 -16.92 -16.58
N VAL A 214 -2.27 -16.89 -15.36
CA VAL A 214 -1.21 -15.93 -15.00
C VAL A 214 0.02 -16.25 -15.83
N SER A 215 0.52 -15.28 -16.60
CA SER A 215 1.71 -15.45 -17.45
C SER A 215 2.94 -14.77 -16.87
N THR A 216 2.75 -13.64 -16.19
CA THR A 216 3.85 -12.87 -15.58
C THR A 216 3.46 -12.32 -14.22
N VAL A 217 4.46 -12.19 -13.34
CA VAL A 217 4.36 -11.50 -12.05
C VAL A 217 5.43 -10.41 -12.02
N GLY A 218 5.00 -9.16 -11.89
CA GLY A 218 5.85 -8.00 -12.11
C GLY A 218 6.38 -7.99 -13.55
N LEU A 219 7.69 -8.24 -13.69
CA LEU A 219 8.38 -8.33 -14.97
C LEU A 219 8.89 -9.74 -15.29
N GLN A 220 8.66 -10.71 -14.38
CA GLN A 220 9.17 -12.07 -14.50
C GLN A 220 8.09 -13.02 -15.02
N ASN A 221 8.49 -14.09 -15.70
CA ASN A 221 7.59 -15.16 -16.09
C ASN A 221 7.15 -15.93 -14.84
N VAL A 222 5.86 -16.27 -14.76
CA VAL A 222 5.32 -16.98 -13.59
C VAL A 222 6.03 -18.32 -13.35
N ALA A 223 6.45 -19.01 -14.42
CA ALA A 223 7.10 -20.31 -14.34
C ALA A 223 8.42 -20.25 -13.56
N ASP A 224 9.17 -19.16 -13.69
CA ASP A 224 10.45 -18.96 -13.01
C ASP A 224 10.29 -18.54 -11.53
N VAL A 225 9.12 -17.99 -11.19
CA VAL A 225 8.82 -17.41 -9.87
C VAL A 225 8.22 -18.45 -8.93
N CYS A 226 7.40 -19.37 -9.44
CA CYS A 226 6.72 -20.39 -8.64
C CYS A 226 7.68 -21.32 -7.88
N ASP A 227 8.93 -21.48 -8.32
CA ASP A 227 9.92 -22.31 -7.64
C ASP A 227 10.49 -21.66 -6.37
N GLN A 228 10.42 -20.33 -6.26
CA GLN A 228 11.04 -19.56 -5.17
C GLN A 228 10.01 -18.91 -4.23
N PHE A 229 8.79 -18.75 -4.72
CA PHE A 229 7.75 -18.01 -4.03
C PHE A 229 6.40 -18.69 -4.18
N GLU A 230 5.65 -18.68 -3.08
CA GLU A 230 4.23 -18.98 -3.12
C GLU A 230 3.46 -17.73 -3.52
N LEU A 231 2.65 -17.86 -4.56
CA LEU A 231 1.87 -16.78 -5.13
C LEU A 231 0.42 -16.90 -4.70
N TYR A 232 -0.16 -15.79 -4.26
CA TYR A 232 -1.55 -15.67 -3.85
C TYR A 232 -2.23 -14.56 -4.63
N LEU A 233 -3.44 -14.79 -5.11
CA LEU A 233 -4.20 -13.77 -5.83
C LEU A 233 -4.77 -12.75 -4.83
N ALA A 234 -4.22 -11.54 -4.83
CA ALA A 234 -4.60 -10.48 -3.90
C ALA A 234 -5.74 -9.61 -4.45
N ASN A 235 -5.77 -9.37 -5.76
CA ASN A 235 -6.78 -8.54 -6.40
C ASN A 235 -7.04 -9.00 -7.85
N ALA A 236 -8.30 -8.93 -8.29
CA ALA A 236 -8.69 -9.00 -9.69
C ALA A 236 -9.61 -7.81 -10.04
N THR A 237 -9.19 -7.00 -11.00
CA THR A 237 -9.90 -5.80 -11.46
C THR A 237 -10.27 -5.95 -12.93
N LEU A 238 -11.53 -5.69 -13.26
CA LEU A 238 -11.99 -5.61 -14.65
C LEU A 238 -11.61 -4.24 -15.22
N VAL A 239 -10.87 -4.23 -16.32
CA VAL A 239 -10.35 -3.03 -17.00
C VAL A 239 -10.62 -3.10 -18.51
N GLY A 240 -10.55 -1.97 -19.20
CA GLY A 240 -10.76 -1.89 -20.65
C GLY A 240 -12.19 -1.46 -21.00
N GLY A 241 -12.78 -2.05 -22.03
CA GLY A 241 -14.07 -1.57 -22.54
C GLY A 241 -13.95 -0.36 -23.47
N PRO A 242 -15.08 0.25 -23.83
CA PRO A 242 -15.13 1.42 -24.71
C PRO A 242 -14.26 2.56 -24.20
N PHE A 243 -13.62 3.28 -25.10
CA PHE A 243 -12.73 4.39 -24.77
C PHE A 243 -12.86 5.52 -25.78
N LYS A 244 -12.55 6.73 -25.34
CA LYS A 244 -12.49 7.92 -26.17
C LYS A 244 -11.05 8.35 -26.42
N VAL A 245 -10.77 8.70 -27.67
CA VAL A 245 -9.50 9.30 -28.10
C VAL A 245 -9.74 10.60 -28.85
N LEU A 246 -8.75 11.47 -28.80
CA LEU A 246 -8.75 12.71 -29.55
C LEU A 246 -8.45 12.44 -31.02
N GLY A 247 -9.42 12.71 -31.89
CA GLY A 247 -9.20 12.81 -33.32
C GLY A 247 -8.60 14.17 -33.70
N ARG A 248 -8.64 14.52 -34.99
CA ARG A 248 -8.12 15.82 -35.47
C ARG A 248 -8.88 17.03 -34.91
N THR A 249 -10.17 16.84 -34.64
CA THR A 249 -11.07 17.93 -34.25
C THR A 249 -12.10 17.51 -33.20
N ASN A 250 -12.47 16.23 -33.15
CA ASN A 250 -13.51 15.70 -32.28
C ASN A 250 -13.00 14.50 -31.49
N LEU A 251 -13.69 14.17 -30.40
CA LEU A 251 -13.51 12.90 -29.72
C LEU A 251 -14.12 11.77 -30.55
N ILE A 252 -13.40 10.65 -30.62
CA ILE A 252 -13.82 9.44 -31.30
C ILE A 252 -13.93 8.36 -30.24
N GLU A 253 -15.12 7.78 -30.12
CA GLU A 253 -15.35 6.61 -29.29
C GLU A 253 -14.99 5.35 -30.08
N GLN A 254 -14.22 4.47 -29.45
CA GLN A 254 -13.79 3.20 -30.00
C GLN A 254 -14.11 2.10 -29.00
N ASP A 255 -14.45 0.93 -29.52
CA ASP A 255 -14.67 -0.24 -28.70
C ASP A 255 -13.34 -0.97 -28.46
N ASN A 256 -13.19 -1.52 -27.26
CA ASN A 256 -12.07 -2.37 -26.89
C ASN A 256 -12.54 -3.44 -25.90
N PRO A 257 -12.14 -4.70 -26.07
CA PRO A 257 -12.58 -5.76 -25.16
C PRO A 257 -12.19 -5.47 -23.72
N PHE A 258 -13.06 -5.86 -22.78
CA PHE A 258 -12.70 -5.93 -21.37
C PHE A 258 -11.63 -7.00 -21.15
N THR A 259 -10.77 -6.75 -20.17
CA THR A 259 -9.71 -7.66 -19.70
C THR A 259 -9.67 -7.66 -18.18
N VAL A 260 -9.02 -8.66 -17.60
CA VAL A 260 -8.85 -8.77 -16.14
C VAL A 260 -7.40 -8.50 -15.78
N ALA A 261 -7.17 -7.44 -15.00
CA ALA A 261 -5.89 -7.12 -14.40
C ALA A 261 -5.82 -7.77 -13.01
N VAL A 262 -4.72 -8.45 -12.71
CA VAL A 262 -4.54 -9.13 -11.43
C VAL A 262 -3.37 -8.55 -10.65
N GLN A 263 -3.42 -8.66 -9.33
CA GLN A 263 -2.30 -8.40 -8.44
C GLN A 263 -2.05 -9.65 -7.60
N LEU A 264 -0.80 -10.08 -7.55
CA LEU A 264 -0.39 -11.27 -6.81
C LEU A 264 0.46 -10.87 -5.62
N ALA A 265 0.11 -11.39 -4.44
CA ALA A 265 0.97 -11.38 -3.28
C ALA A 265 1.98 -12.53 -3.37
N TYR A 266 3.18 -12.33 -2.86
CA TYR A 266 4.20 -13.38 -2.78
C TYR A 266 4.63 -13.62 -1.33
N LYS A 267 4.90 -14.88 -1.00
CA LYS A 267 5.54 -15.31 0.24
C LYS A 267 6.79 -16.11 -0.10
N HIS A 268 7.90 -15.84 0.57
CA HIS A 268 9.12 -16.61 0.39
C HIS A 268 9.00 -17.91 1.20
N GLN A 269 9.40 -19.04 0.61
CA GLN A 269 9.21 -20.35 1.24
C GLN A 269 10.05 -20.53 2.52
N SER A 270 11.09 -19.71 2.70
CA SER A 270 11.93 -19.66 3.90
C SER A 270 11.40 -18.74 5.02
N ASP A 271 10.31 -18.00 4.80
CA ASP A 271 9.65 -17.19 5.84
C ASP A 271 8.87 -18.07 6.87
N ASP A 272 8.79 -19.39 6.66
CA ASP A 272 8.11 -20.36 7.56
C ASP A 272 9.00 -20.94 8.68
N GLN A 273 10.18 -20.37 8.93
CA GLN A 273 10.89 -20.66 10.18
C GLN A 273 10.08 -20.05 11.34
N PRO A 274 9.61 -20.85 12.33
CA PRO A 274 8.94 -20.32 13.50
C PRO A 274 9.86 -19.30 14.15
N GLN A 275 9.39 -18.05 14.29
CA GLN A 275 10.06 -17.09 15.16
C GLN A 275 10.08 -17.70 16.56
N GLU A 276 11.25 -18.18 16.99
CA GLU A 276 11.45 -18.57 18.39
C GLU A 276 10.99 -17.41 19.28
N PRO A 277 10.17 -17.68 20.31
CA PRO A 277 9.71 -16.63 21.20
C PRO A 277 10.92 -15.92 21.80
N LEU A 278 10.96 -14.60 21.64
CA LEU A 278 11.96 -13.71 22.24
C LEU A 278 12.18 -14.12 23.70
N THR A 279 13.34 -14.69 23.98
CA THR A 279 13.76 -14.97 25.34
C THR A 279 14.01 -13.63 26.03
N THR A 280 13.11 -13.28 26.94
CA THR A 280 13.26 -12.15 27.85
C THR A 280 14.58 -12.31 28.63
N PRO A 281 15.47 -11.31 28.67
CA PRO A 281 16.67 -11.39 29.51
C PRO A 281 16.24 -11.45 30.97
N THR A 282 16.55 -12.56 31.63
CA THR A 282 16.21 -12.82 33.02
C THR A 282 16.92 -11.81 33.92
N ALA A 283 16.16 -10.97 34.62
CA ALA A 283 16.70 -10.06 35.61
C ALA A 283 17.22 -10.84 36.83
N ASN A 284 18.48 -10.56 37.17
CA ASN A 284 19.19 -10.86 38.41
C ASN A 284 18.33 -11.38 39.57
N THR A 285 18.41 -12.69 39.87
CA THR A 285 18.05 -13.20 41.19
C THR A 285 19.31 -13.31 42.04
N ARG A 286 19.40 -12.41 43.01
CA ARG A 286 20.43 -12.32 44.04
C ARG A 286 20.41 -13.61 44.86
N VAL A 287 21.55 -14.30 44.90
CA VAL A 287 21.78 -15.53 45.66
C VAL A 287 21.57 -15.26 47.16
N SER A 288 20.55 -15.89 47.74
CA SER A 288 20.44 -16.04 49.20
C SER A 288 21.12 -17.32 49.63
N ARG A 289 22.18 -17.12 50.41
CA ARG A 289 23.02 -18.09 51.12
C ARG A 289 22.18 -18.96 52.07
N TYR A 290 22.28 -20.28 51.93
CA TYR A 290 21.89 -21.24 52.97
C TYR A 290 23.17 -21.82 53.58
N ASP A 291 23.37 -21.57 54.87
CA ASP A 291 24.23 -22.36 55.75
C ASP A 291 23.32 -23.33 56.50
N GLU A 292 23.55 -24.64 56.39
CA GLU A 292 23.65 -25.55 57.54
C GLU A 292 24.10 -26.96 57.11
N PRO A 293 24.73 -27.73 58.02
CA PRO A 293 25.78 -28.68 57.64
C PRO A 293 25.41 -30.15 57.84
N GLY A 294 26.06 -31.00 57.04
CA GLY A 294 26.58 -32.30 57.44
C GLY A 294 25.57 -33.44 57.63
N THR A 295 25.81 -34.57 56.95
CA THR A 295 26.32 -35.79 57.58
C THR A 295 26.75 -36.79 56.49
N MET A 296 27.95 -37.34 56.65
CA MET A 296 28.56 -38.41 55.85
C MET A 296 27.86 -39.76 56.05
N SER A 297 27.79 -40.59 55.01
CA SER A 297 28.13 -42.04 54.98
C SER A 297 27.70 -42.62 53.62
N ARG A 298 28.60 -42.98 52.71
CA ARG A 298 29.50 -44.16 52.61
C ARG A 298 28.75 -45.47 52.28
N THR A 299 29.32 -46.18 51.29
CA THR A 299 29.18 -47.62 50.94
C THR A 299 27.84 -48.05 50.32
N SER A 300 27.73 -48.95 49.34
CA SER A 300 28.65 -49.60 48.37
C SER A 300 27.81 -50.66 47.63
N ARG A 301 28.28 -51.02 46.43
CA ARG A 301 28.36 -52.41 45.89
C ARG A 301 27.21 -52.98 45.04
N SER A 302 27.64 -53.41 43.84
CA SER A 302 27.38 -54.69 43.14
C SER A 302 25.96 -54.99 42.68
N ALA A 303 25.71 -55.73 41.60
CA ALA A 303 26.43 -56.28 40.45
C ALA A 303 25.35 -57.09 39.68
N GLU A 304 25.75 -57.68 38.55
CA GLU A 304 25.06 -58.78 37.83
C GLU A 304 23.85 -58.41 36.95
N ARG A 305 23.60 -59.07 35.82
CA ARG A 305 24.40 -59.79 34.80
C ARG A 305 23.37 -60.22 33.75
N ASP A 306 23.89 -60.73 32.64
CA ASP A 306 23.22 -61.50 31.59
C ASP A 306 22.39 -60.73 30.56
N ALA A 307 22.34 -61.08 29.28
CA ALA A 307 23.15 -61.86 28.33
C ALA A 307 22.20 -62.15 27.14
N GLY A 308 22.76 -62.34 25.94
CA GLY A 308 22.05 -62.89 24.78
C GLY A 308 21.68 -61.83 23.75
N SER A 309 22.48 -61.67 22.69
CA SER A 309 22.32 -62.37 21.39
C SER A 309 21.32 -61.61 20.51
N ASP A 310 21.55 -61.32 19.23
CA ASP A 310 22.54 -61.78 18.27
C ASP A 310 22.42 -60.84 17.04
N SER A 311 23.48 -60.81 16.22
CA SER A 311 23.50 -60.65 14.75
C SER A 311 22.44 -59.73 14.06
N ASP A 312 22.76 -58.73 13.24
CA ASP A 312 23.72 -58.80 12.12
C ASP A 312 24.13 -57.41 11.58
N SER A 313 25.40 -57.41 11.17
CA SER A 313 26.19 -56.56 10.29
C SER A 313 25.50 -55.64 9.25
N GLU A 314 25.85 -54.34 9.29
CA GLU A 314 26.78 -53.60 8.39
C GLU A 314 26.84 -53.91 6.85
N PRO A 315 27.47 -53.07 5.97
CA PRO A 315 28.04 -51.72 6.16
C PRO A 315 27.81 -50.71 4.98
N MET A 316 28.30 -49.49 5.22
CA MET A 316 28.71 -48.50 4.21
C MET A 316 29.81 -49.00 3.25
N THR A 317 29.83 -48.51 2.00
CA THR A 317 31.01 -48.02 1.22
C THR A 317 30.48 -47.54 -0.14
N ARG A 318 30.62 -46.29 -0.62
CA ARG A 318 31.78 -45.45 -1.02
C ARG A 318 32.65 -46.03 -2.16
N THR A 319 32.87 -45.17 -3.17
CA THR A 319 33.80 -45.22 -4.35
C THR A 319 33.27 -45.94 -5.59
N SER A 320 33.55 -45.56 -6.85
CA SER A 320 34.09 -44.38 -7.55
C SER A 320 34.05 -44.72 -9.06
N ARG A 321 33.93 -43.71 -9.96
CA ARG A 321 34.42 -43.59 -11.37
C ARG A 321 34.54 -44.88 -12.23
N TYR A 322 34.07 -44.96 -13.47
CA TYR A 322 34.54 -44.25 -14.69
C TYR A 322 33.80 -44.79 -15.93
N HIS A 323 33.74 -43.99 -17.02
CA HIS A 323 33.53 -44.34 -18.44
C HIS A 323 32.21 -45.06 -18.80
N HIS A 324 31.39 -44.62 -19.75
CA HIS A 324 31.72 -44.18 -21.11
C HIS A 324 30.56 -43.39 -21.74
#